data_AF-A0A4R6CQ62-F1
#
_entry.id   AF-A0A4R6CQ62-F1
#
_cell.length_a   1.000
_cell.length_b   1.000
_cell.length_c   1.000
_cell.angle_alpha   90.00
_cell.angle_beta   90.00
_cell.angle_gamma   90.00
#
_symmetry.space_group_name_H-M   'P 1'
#
loop_
_entity.id
_entity.type
_entity.pdbx_description
1 polymer ?
#
loop_
_entity_poly.entity_id
_entity_poly.type
_entity_poly.pdbx_seq_one_letter_code
_entity_poly.pdbx_strand_id
1 'polypeptide(L)'
;MKFNKKIIASFILLSAPMLLSACASQEATPDVSGSDEHQQPTVDVSLRQGQLSQSAGLITMPVLLRNTGTNSTVVSSRNFALHIQGHTFKPFSVPNTSADFHEQLDSGSTFNDSLSFYLGTNLTKKQLRLVHLTYTMDNGKTRKAATMNASFDQEKTKSALTTNMKQVGDYYTDIKQYMQQVHNAKQQGEDIPSLKDQFQDSDYDKFRMWVLINKKDPQNIILQAYNQTNTDIAIPFSDIELVNKTGDELQVDPAYRNYYLCLPHGKFEIITVPLEGKPSMTQAPFTMRLKQSDDSGTSSNFFSTKNSYYPIESVITDAKDISTAFSLTPNQYAKGSINWSKPVLNFKDRTFKCTVDLNDIFALRSERTKYSLVGIDKDGTDGDIEIPKDVEPTKVSSDSPTQINMKFGSLKVLKTYKNIELRYDNKKIMEVK
;
A
#
# COMPACT_ATOMS: atom_id res chain seq x y z
N MET A 1 37.28 -18.46 42.52
CA MET A 1 36.28 -19.47 42.94
C MET A 1 35.40 -18.85 44.02
N LYS A 2 34.08 -18.91 43.83
CA LYS A 2 32.97 -18.55 44.75
C LYS A 2 32.78 -17.07 45.12
N PHE A 3 31.69 -16.50 44.61
CA PHE A 3 30.82 -15.61 45.40
C PHE A 3 29.37 -16.03 45.21
N ASN A 4 28.77 -16.56 46.28
CA ASN A 4 27.33 -16.68 46.47
C ASN A 4 26.94 -15.68 47.56
N LYS A 5 25.92 -14.86 47.32
CA LYS A 5 25.16 -14.20 48.39
C LYS A 5 23.68 -14.47 48.17
N LYS A 6 23.09 -15.24 49.08
CA LYS A 6 21.66 -15.23 49.40
C LYS A 6 21.43 -14.17 50.48
N ILE A 7 20.32 -13.44 50.39
CA ILE A 7 19.77 -12.60 51.46
C ILE A 7 18.36 -13.13 51.77
N ILE A 8 18.05 -13.26 53.06
CA ILE A 8 16.76 -13.63 53.65
C ILE A 8 16.40 -12.57 54.69
N ALA A 9 15.08 -12.41 54.91
CA ALA A 9 14.35 -11.73 55.99
C ALA A 9 14.14 -10.21 55.80
N SER A 10 12.95 -9.59 55.89
CA SER A 10 11.62 -9.79 56.53
C SER A 10 11.39 -8.62 57.50
N PHE A 11 10.26 -7.90 57.39
CA PHE A 11 9.49 -7.19 58.43
C PHE A 11 8.32 -6.47 57.71
N ILE A 12 7.02 -6.81 57.86
CA ILE A 12 6.05 -6.78 58.98
C ILE A 12 5.48 -5.38 59.31
N LEU A 13 4.18 -5.25 58.97
CA LEU A 13 3.03 -4.57 59.59
C LEU A 13 2.95 -3.04 59.81
N LEU A 14 1.77 -2.48 59.46
CA LEU A 14 0.67 -1.94 60.32
C LEU A 14 -0.28 -1.14 59.36
N SER A 15 -1.62 -1.06 59.41
CA SER A 15 -2.71 -1.17 60.43
C SER A 15 -4.06 -1.08 59.64
N ALA A 16 -5.07 -1.97 59.74
CA ALA A 16 -6.11 -2.17 60.78
C ALA A 16 -7.19 -1.01 60.87
N PRO A 17 -8.39 -1.19 61.51
CA PRO A 17 -9.60 -1.93 61.04
C PRO A 17 -11.00 -1.27 61.40
N MET A 18 -12.12 -1.86 60.90
CA MET A 18 -13.54 -1.97 61.43
C MET A 18 -14.38 -0.71 61.82
N LEU A 19 -15.72 -0.58 61.61
CA LEU A 19 -16.93 -1.32 62.10
C LEU A 19 -18.18 -0.85 61.28
N LEU A 20 -19.10 -1.69 60.73
CA LEU A 20 -20.31 -2.39 61.27
C LEU A 20 -21.63 -1.58 61.49
N SER A 21 -22.71 -1.98 60.79
CA SER A 21 -24.11 -2.25 61.27
C SER A 21 -25.11 -2.38 60.09
N ALA A 22 -26.19 -3.17 60.02
CA ALA A 22 -26.68 -4.46 60.56
C ALA A 22 -28.08 -4.76 59.89
N CYS A 23 -28.39 -6.05 59.61
CA CYS A 23 -29.68 -6.82 59.61
C CYS A 23 -30.98 -6.24 58.98
N ALA A 24 -31.97 -6.95 58.39
CA ALA A 24 -32.44 -8.35 58.26
C ALA A 24 -33.39 -8.41 57.02
N SER A 25 -33.73 -9.52 56.36
CA SER A 25 -34.49 -10.70 56.83
C SER A 25 -34.60 -11.75 55.71
N GLN A 26 -34.83 -13.02 56.10
CA GLN A 26 -35.04 -14.18 55.23
C GLN A 26 -36.45 -14.20 54.61
N GLU A 27 -36.57 -14.60 53.35
CA GLU A 27 -37.68 -15.42 52.84
C GLU A 27 -37.12 -16.47 51.86
N ALA A 28 -37.76 -17.64 51.86
CA ALA A 28 -37.27 -18.90 51.34
C ALA A 28 -37.65 -19.17 49.87
N THR A 29 -36.70 -19.79 49.12
CA THR A 29 -36.89 -20.74 47.98
C THR A 29 -37.55 -20.21 46.68
N PRO A 30 -37.18 -20.71 45.47
CA PRO A 30 -36.91 -22.11 45.18
C PRO A 30 -35.52 -22.43 44.61
N ASP A 31 -35.12 -23.65 44.91
CA ASP A 31 -34.21 -24.45 44.14
C ASP A 31 -34.79 -24.57 42.72
N VAL A 32 -34.23 -23.79 41.78
CA VAL A 32 -34.42 -24.03 40.35
C VAL A 32 -33.22 -24.85 39.94
N SER A 33 -33.33 -26.15 40.16
CA SER A 33 -32.71 -27.15 39.30
C SER A 33 -33.30 -26.98 37.89
N GLY A 34 -32.84 -25.94 37.20
CA GLY A 34 -32.91 -25.79 35.76
C GLY A 34 -31.51 -26.11 35.27
N SER A 35 -31.34 -27.31 34.75
CA SER A 35 -30.19 -27.64 33.92
C SER A 35 -30.27 -26.85 32.62
N ASP A 36 -30.03 -25.55 32.68
CA ASP A 36 -29.52 -24.82 31.54
C ASP A 36 -28.02 -25.06 31.57
N GLU A 37 -27.55 -25.95 30.71
CA GLU A 37 -26.16 -25.93 30.28
C GLU A 37 -25.89 -24.55 29.69
N HIS A 38 -25.54 -23.57 30.53
CA HIS A 38 -24.91 -22.35 30.07
C HIS A 38 -23.59 -22.78 29.41
N GLN A 39 -23.63 -22.95 28.09
CA GLN A 39 -22.45 -23.17 27.29
C GLN A 39 -21.45 -22.08 27.67
N GLN A 40 -20.32 -22.50 28.23
CA GLN A 40 -19.27 -21.56 28.60
C GLN A 40 -18.92 -20.72 27.38
N PRO A 41 -18.79 -19.38 27.54
CA PRO A 41 -18.49 -18.52 26.41
C PRO A 41 -17.21 -18.98 25.69
N THR A 42 -17.25 -19.02 24.35
CA THR A 42 -16.15 -19.53 23.51
C THR A 42 -15.65 -18.46 22.55
N VAL A 43 -14.34 -18.50 22.27
CA VAL A 43 -13.71 -17.77 21.16
C VAL A 43 -13.37 -18.78 20.07
N ASP A 44 -14.00 -18.65 18.92
CA ASP A 44 -13.69 -19.47 17.75
C ASP A 44 -13.95 -18.70 16.46
N VAL A 45 -13.20 -19.02 15.41
CA VAL A 45 -13.35 -18.38 14.11
C VAL A 45 -13.31 -19.43 13.00
N SER A 46 -14.10 -19.19 11.97
CA SER A 46 -13.89 -19.85 10.67
C SER A 46 -13.03 -18.94 9.80
N LEU A 47 -12.03 -19.54 9.14
CA LEU A 47 -11.11 -18.84 8.24
C LEU A 47 -11.26 -19.38 6.82
N ARG A 48 -11.43 -18.48 5.85
CA ARG A 48 -11.44 -18.80 4.42
C ARG A 48 -10.50 -17.88 3.65
N GLN A 49 -9.93 -18.40 2.57
CA GLN A 49 -9.06 -17.66 1.66
C GLN A 49 -9.58 -17.71 0.23
N GLY A 50 -9.42 -16.61 -0.50
CA GLY A 50 -9.77 -16.48 -1.91
C GLY A 50 -8.68 -17.02 -2.84
N GLN A 51 -8.82 -16.71 -4.13
CA GLN A 51 -7.79 -17.01 -5.11
C GLN A 51 -6.53 -16.18 -4.85
N LEU A 52 -5.35 -16.77 -5.03
CA LEU A 52 -4.07 -16.09 -4.88
C LEU A 52 -3.75 -15.24 -6.13
N SER A 53 -3.32 -14.01 -5.92
CA SER A 53 -2.70 -13.13 -6.92
C SER A 53 -1.22 -12.93 -6.55
N GLN A 54 -0.34 -12.77 -7.53
CA GLN A 54 1.07 -12.51 -7.29
C GLN A 54 1.65 -11.59 -8.36
N SER A 55 2.55 -10.68 -7.97
CA SER A 55 3.35 -9.87 -8.88
C SER A 55 4.55 -9.30 -8.13
N ALA A 56 5.68 -9.14 -8.82
CA ALA A 56 6.92 -8.55 -8.26
C ALA A 56 7.32 -9.13 -6.88
N GLY A 57 7.23 -10.44 -6.68
CA GLY A 57 7.61 -11.10 -5.42
C GLY A 57 6.64 -10.91 -4.26
N LEU A 58 5.47 -10.29 -4.50
CA LEU A 58 4.36 -10.18 -3.56
C LEU A 58 3.30 -11.24 -3.89
N ILE A 59 2.69 -11.85 -2.88
CA ILE A 59 1.49 -12.67 -3.02
C ILE A 59 0.37 -12.05 -2.20
N THR A 60 -0.81 -11.91 -2.79
CA THR A 60 -2.01 -11.36 -2.15
C THR A 60 -3.14 -12.39 -2.19
N MET A 61 -3.95 -12.44 -1.14
CA MET A 61 -5.20 -13.19 -1.13
C MET A 61 -6.29 -12.46 -0.35
N PRO A 62 -7.54 -12.50 -0.83
CA PRO A 62 -8.68 -12.15 -0.01
C PRO A 62 -8.83 -13.14 1.15
N VAL A 63 -9.26 -12.65 2.30
CA VAL A 63 -9.50 -13.42 3.52
C VAL A 63 -10.88 -13.11 4.07
N LEU A 64 -11.60 -14.16 4.50
CA LEU A 64 -12.81 -14.03 5.28
C LEU A 64 -12.59 -14.70 6.63
N LEU A 65 -12.82 -13.95 7.70
CA LEU A 65 -12.78 -14.45 9.05
C LEU A 65 -14.14 -14.17 9.68
N ARG A 66 -14.87 -15.24 10.03
CA ARG A 66 -16.16 -15.14 10.70
C ARG A 66 -16.03 -15.63 12.12
N ASN A 67 -16.45 -14.83 13.08
CA ASN A 67 -16.53 -15.24 14.46
C ASN A 67 -17.67 -16.26 14.63
N THR A 68 -17.31 -17.49 14.97
CA THR A 68 -18.24 -18.60 15.20
C THR A 68 -18.34 -18.97 16.67
N GLY A 69 -17.59 -18.29 17.54
CA GLY A 69 -17.73 -18.39 18.99
C GLY A 69 -18.91 -17.55 19.49
N THR A 70 -19.11 -17.57 20.80
CA THR A 70 -20.16 -16.80 21.48
C THR A 70 -19.67 -15.47 22.05
N ASN A 71 -18.35 -15.28 22.16
CA ASN A 71 -17.71 -14.01 22.57
C ASN A 71 -17.21 -13.21 21.37
N SER A 72 -17.19 -11.88 21.48
CA SER A 72 -16.39 -11.02 20.59
C SER A 72 -14.89 -11.34 20.71
N THR A 73 -14.14 -11.15 19.62
CA THR A 73 -12.68 -11.29 19.57
C THR A 73 -12.07 -10.08 18.85
N VAL A 74 -10.75 -10.01 18.79
CA VAL A 74 -10.04 -9.00 18.01
C VAL A 74 -9.33 -9.70 16.85
N VAL A 75 -9.59 -9.24 15.63
CA VAL A 75 -8.85 -9.64 14.44
C VAL A 75 -7.59 -8.79 14.38
N SER A 76 -6.43 -9.44 14.37
CA SER A 76 -5.14 -8.75 14.27
C SER A 76 -4.32 -9.28 13.11
N SER A 77 -3.72 -8.38 12.33
CA SER A 77 -2.85 -8.77 11.20
C SER A 77 -1.73 -9.73 11.64
N ARG A 78 -1.14 -9.52 12.83
CA ARG A 78 -0.04 -10.36 13.36
C ARG A 78 -0.41 -11.82 13.58
N ASN A 79 -1.71 -12.11 13.71
CA ASN A 79 -2.24 -13.45 13.96
C ASN A 79 -2.36 -14.28 12.68
N PHE A 80 -2.30 -13.63 11.51
CA PHE A 80 -2.20 -14.32 10.23
C PHE A 80 -0.78 -14.81 9.97
N ALA A 81 -0.69 -15.96 9.29
CA ALA A 81 0.58 -16.49 8.80
C ALA A 81 0.36 -17.31 7.53
N LEU A 82 1.18 -17.06 6.52
CA LEU A 82 1.21 -17.80 5.27
C LEU A 82 2.31 -18.85 5.32
N HIS A 83 1.98 -20.10 4.99
CA HIS A 83 2.91 -21.22 5.03
C HIS A 83 3.20 -21.72 3.62
N ILE A 84 4.49 -21.80 3.28
CA ILE A 84 4.95 -22.21 1.95
C ILE A 84 6.17 -23.11 2.14
N GLN A 85 6.04 -24.40 1.81
CA GLN A 85 7.15 -25.37 1.83
C GLN A 85 7.98 -25.32 3.14
N GLY A 86 7.30 -25.30 4.30
CA GLY A 86 7.94 -25.27 5.62
C GLY A 86 8.41 -23.89 6.09
N HIS A 87 8.25 -22.84 5.28
CA HIS A 87 8.53 -21.46 5.66
C HIS A 87 7.24 -20.74 6.07
N THR A 88 7.35 -19.88 7.07
CA THR A 88 6.24 -19.08 7.59
C THR A 88 6.50 -17.61 7.28
N PHE A 89 5.56 -16.96 6.60
CA PHE A 89 5.58 -15.55 6.26
C PHE A 89 4.51 -14.82 7.06
N LYS A 90 4.84 -13.63 7.56
CA LYS A 90 3.90 -12.71 8.16
C LYS A 90 3.34 -11.76 7.11
N PRO A 91 2.14 -11.18 7.32
CA PRO A 91 1.63 -10.15 6.45
C PRO A 91 2.68 -9.07 6.22
N PHE A 92 2.78 -8.63 4.97
CA PHE A 92 3.81 -7.70 4.57
C PHE A 92 3.57 -6.35 5.21
N SER A 93 4.67 -5.74 5.67
CA SER A 93 4.69 -4.35 6.13
C SER A 93 5.91 -3.71 5.49
N VAL A 94 5.71 -2.53 4.90
CA VAL A 94 6.84 -1.79 4.34
C VAL A 94 7.70 -1.24 5.48
N PRO A 95 9.04 -1.37 5.40
CA PRO A 95 9.93 -0.87 6.44
C PRO A 95 9.63 0.59 6.81
N ASN A 96 9.59 0.88 8.11
CA ASN A 96 9.29 2.20 8.68
C ASN A 96 7.87 2.72 8.40
N THR A 97 6.92 1.84 8.05
CA THR A 97 5.51 2.18 7.90
C THR A 97 4.65 1.30 8.80
N SER A 98 3.51 1.82 9.25
CA SER A 98 2.52 1.05 9.98
C SER A 98 1.60 0.35 8.98
N ALA A 99 1.47 -0.98 9.07
CA ALA A 99 0.58 -1.79 8.23
C ALA A 99 -0.25 -2.78 9.09
N ASP A 100 -0.17 -2.67 10.41
CA ASP A 100 -0.95 -3.51 11.32
C ASP A 100 -2.37 -2.98 11.49
N PHE A 101 -3.33 -3.89 11.62
CA PHE A 101 -4.72 -3.57 11.93
C PHE A 101 -5.21 -4.43 13.09
N HIS A 102 -6.17 -3.88 13.85
CA HIS A 102 -6.78 -4.49 15.02
C HIS A 102 -8.26 -4.15 15.04
N GLU A 103 -9.09 -5.10 14.62
CA GLU A 103 -10.53 -4.87 14.46
C GLU A 103 -11.32 -5.71 15.47
N GLN A 104 -12.24 -5.08 16.20
CA GLN A 104 -13.17 -5.83 17.02
C GLN A 104 -14.12 -6.62 16.12
N LEU A 105 -14.27 -7.92 16.39
CA LEU A 105 -15.16 -8.80 15.65
C LEU A 105 -16.16 -9.46 16.59
N ASP A 106 -17.38 -8.95 16.55
CA ASP A 106 -18.46 -9.48 17.37
C ASP A 106 -18.86 -10.90 16.98
N SER A 107 -19.48 -11.61 17.92
CA SER A 107 -20.03 -12.94 17.70
C SER A 107 -20.95 -12.95 16.47
N GLY A 108 -20.72 -13.89 15.55
CA GLY A 108 -21.50 -14.03 14.32
C GLY A 108 -21.09 -13.10 13.17
N SER A 109 -20.30 -12.06 13.44
CA SER A 109 -19.85 -11.08 12.44
C SER A 109 -18.75 -11.62 11.54
N THR A 110 -18.61 -11.00 10.37
CA THR A 110 -17.60 -11.33 9.35
C THR A 110 -16.66 -10.15 9.13
N PHE A 111 -15.37 -10.46 9.13
CA PHE A 111 -14.29 -9.62 8.62
C PHE A 111 -13.94 -10.05 7.19
N ASN A 112 -13.79 -9.09 6.29
CA ASN A 112 -13.35 -9.27 4.91
C ASN A 112 -12.23 -8.26 4.63
N ASP A 113 -11.08 -8.77 4.18
CA ASP A 113 -9.94 -7.94 3.80
C ASP A 113 -9.03 -8.71 2.82
N SER A 114 -7.98 -8.07 2.32
CA SER A 114 -6.98 -8.68 1.45
C SER A 114 -5.59 -8.54 2.04
N LEU A 115 -4.95 -9.67 2.31
CA LEU A 115 -3.62 -9.71 2.90
C LEU A 115 -2.56 -9.91 1.83
N SER A 116 -1.44 -9.20 1.95
CA SER A 116 -0.25 -9.42 1.15
C SER A 116 0.89 -10.02 1.98
N PHE A 117 1.75 -10.79 1.31
CA PHE A 117 2.94 -11.40 1.89
C PHE A 117 4.10 -11.22 0.90
N TYR A 118 5.24 -10.77 1.40
CA TYR A 118 6.44 -10.57 0.59
C TYR A 118 7.31 -11.82 0.59
N LEU A 119 7.53 -12.39 -0.61
CA LEU A 119 8.31 -13.60 -0.82
C LEU A 119 9.66 -13.32 -1.49
N GLY A 120 9.84 -12.13 -2.08
CA GLY A 120 11.01 -11.79 -2.90
C GLY A 120 11.09 -12.53 -4.24
N THR A 121 10.09 -13.36 -4.56
CA THR A 121 10.03 -14.14 -5.80
C THR A 121 8.60 -14.61 -6.10
N ASN A 122 8.30 -14.90 -7.37
CA ASN A 122 7.03 -15.49 -7.76
C ASN A 122 7.08 -17.01 -7.65
N LEU A 123 5.97 -17.60 -7.19
CA LEU A 123 5.81 -19.04 -7.07
C LEU A 123 5.32 -19.66 -8.38
N THR A 124 5.80 -20.86 -8.68
CA THR A 124 5.26 -21.69 -9.76
C THR A 124 3.85 -22.18 -9.43
N LYS A 125 3.07 -22.58 -10.45
CA LYS A 125 1.73 -23.19 -10.27
C LYS A 125 1.74 -24.40 -9.32
N LYS A 126 2.82 -25.19 -9.31
CA LYS A 126 2.97 -26.33 -8.40
C LYS A 126 3.18 -25.88 -6.95
N GLN A 127 4.00 -24.85 -6.73
CA GLN A 127 4.24 -24.29 -5.39
C GLN A 127 2.99 -23.59 -4.84
N LEU A 128 2.24 -22.87 -5.66
CA LEU A 128 0.99 -22.23 -5.25
C LEU A 128 -0.02 -23.21 -4.65
N ARG A 129 -0.05 -24.47 -5.10
CA ARG A 129 -0.93 -25.52 -4.53
C ARG A 129 -0.55 -25.96 -3.11
N LEU A 130 0.66 -25.63 -2.66
CA LEU A 130 1.18 -25.97 -1.32
C LEU A 130 1.00 -24.82 -0.32
N VAL A 131 0.59 -23.65 -0.81
CA VAL A 131 0.36 -22.46 0.00
C VAL A 131 -0.88 -22.66 0.87
N HIS A 132 -0.78 -22.32 2.15
CA HIS A 132 -1.96 -22.24 3.02
C HIS A 132 -1.83 -21.14 4.06
N LEU A 133 -2.94 -20.45 4.30
CA LEU A 133 -3.07 -19.44 5.34
C LEU A 133 -3.52 -20.08 6.66
N THR A 134 -3.04 -19.50 7.75
CA THR A 134 -3.50 -19.80 9.11
C THR A 134 -3.81 -18.52 9.88
N TYR A 135 -4.68 -18.63 10.88
CA TYR A 135 -4.97 -17.59 11.86
C TYR A 135 -4.86 -18.17 13.27
N THR A 136 -4.15 -17.50 14.16
CA THR A 136 -4.04 -17.89 15.58
C THR A 136 -4.94 -17.02 16.43
N MET A 137 -5.90 -17.63 17.11
CA MET A 137 -6.89 -16.95 17.94
C MET A 137 -6.33 -16.59 19.32
N ASP A 138 -7.01 -15.72 20.06
CA ASP A 138 -6.57 -15.24 21.38
C ASP A 138 -6.42 -16.37 22.42
N ASN A 139 -7.15 -17.48 22.24
CA ASN A 139 -7.02 -18.69 23.05
C ASN A 139 -5.84 -19.60 22.66
N GLY A 140 -4.97 -19.16 21.75
CA GLY A 140 -3.79 -19.88 21.29
C GLY A 140 -4.06 -20.97 20.25
N LYS A 141 -5.32 -21.29 19.93
CA LYS A 141 -5.64 -22.27 18.89
C LYS A 141 -5.47 -21.65 17.50
N THR A 142 -4.99 -22.46 16.57
CA THR A 142 -4.79 -22.05 15.17
C THR A 142 -5.85 -22.68 14.26
N ARG A 143 -6.36 -21.88 13.32
CA ARG A 143 -7.28 -22.29 12.25
C ARG A 143 -6.56 -22.22 10.92
N LYS A 144 -6.65 -23.30 10.13
CA LYS A 144 -6.19 -23.32 8.74
C LYS A 144 -7.31 -22.85 7.84
N ALA A 145 -6.99 -22.00 6.86
CA ALA A 145 -7.97 -21.47 5.94
C ALA A 145 -8.52 -22.56 5.03
N ALA A 146 -9.84 -22.56 4.83
CA ALA A 146 -10.48 -23.29 3.74
C ALA A 146 -10.50 -22.43 2.47
N THR A 147 -10.24 -23.02 1.30
CA THR A 147 -10.31 -22.30 0.02
C THR A 147 -11.75 -21.98 -0.35
N MET A 148 -12.02 -20.74 -0.75
CA MET A 148 -13.27 -20.35 -1.39
C MET A 148 -13.22 -20.78 -2.86
N ASN A 149 -14.19 -21.58 -3.28
CA ASN A 149 -14.33 -22.01 -4.67
C ASN A 149 -15.24 -21.04 -5.43
N ALA A 150 -15.36 -21.22 -6.75
CA ALA A 150 -16.21 -20.37 -7.60
C ALA A 150 -17.69 -20.39 -7.22
N SER A 151 -18.16 -21.43 -6.51
CA SER A 151 -19.54 -21.56 -6.03
C SER A 151 -19.74 -21.01 -4.61
N PHE A 152 -18.76 -20.27 -4.06
CA PHE A 152 -18.90 -19.70 -2.73
C PHE A 152 -20.02 -18.66 -2.74
N ASP A 153 -20.90 -18.77 -1.73
CA ASP A 153 -22.02 -17.86 -1.53
C ASP A 153 -21.49 -16.45 -1.23
N GLN A 154 -21.69 -15.55 -2.20
CA GLN A 154 -21.14 -14.19 -2.16
C GLN A 154 -21.76 -13.34 -1.05
N GLU A 155 -22.97 -13.65 -0.58
CA GLU A 155 -23.57 -12.95 0.57
C GLU A 155 -22.74 -13.13 1.84
N LYS A 156 -21.92 -14.18 1.91
CA LYS A 156 -21.02 -14.43 3.05
C LYS A 156 -19.74 -13.60 3.02
N THR A 157 -19.46 -12.85 1.95
CA THR A 157 -18.32 -11.93 1.89
C THR A 157 -18.64 -10.57 2.51
N LYS A 158 -19.91 -10.25 2.79
CA LYS A 158 -20.31 -8.97 3.39
C LYS A 158 -19.63 -8.80 4.75
N SER A 159 -18.86 -7.72 4.88
CA SER A 159 -18.18 -7.34 6.12
C SER A 159 -18.99 -6.32 6.88
N ALA A 160 -19.11 -6.53 8.19
CA ALA A 160 -19.70 -5.53 9.08
C ALA A 160 -18.76 -4.34 9.32
N LEU A 161 -17.45 -4.55 9.12
CA LEU A 161 -16.42 -3.56 9.44
C LEU A 161 -16.26 -2.51 8.34
N THR A 162 -16.48 -2.89 7.09
CA THR A 162 -16.43 -1.95 5.96
C THR A 162 -17.59 -0.96 5.95
N THR A 163 -18.68 -1.21 6.70
CA THR A 163 -19.85 -0.33 6.78
C THR A 163 -19.51 1.04 7.38
N ASN A 164 -18.49 1.13 8.22
CA ASN A 164 -18.10 2.38 8.89
C ASN A 164 -16.89 3.07 8.23
N MET A 165 -16.31 2.48 7.19
CA MET A 165 -15.14 3.05 6.49
C MET A 165 -15.60 3.90 5.30
N LYS A 166 -14.86 4.97 5.02
CA LYS A 166 -15.09 5.79 3.82
C LYS A 166 -14.65 5.02 2.58
N GLN A 167 -15.53 4.88 1.58
CA GLN A 167 -15.11 4.25 0.34
C GLN A 167 -14.18 5.19 -0.45
N VAL A 168 -13.15 4.62 -1.07
CA VAL A 168 -12.15 5.39 -1.81
C VAL A 168 -12.76 6.25 -2.93
N GLY A 169 -13.83 5.78 -3.58
CA GLY A 169 -14.57 6.56 -4.57
C GLY A 169 -15.17 7.82 -3.96
N ASP A 170 -15.85 7.69 -2.82
CA ASP A 170 -16.47 8.80 -2.13
C ASP A 170 -15.44 9.80 -1.63
N TYR A 171 -14.30 9.32 -1.11
CA TYR A 171 -13.18 10.18 -0.72
C TYR A 171 -12.77 11.09 -1.88
N TYR A 172 -12.55 10.53 -3.08
CA TYR A 172 -12.14 11.31 -4.23
C TYR A 172 -13.24 12.23 -4.75
N THR A 173 -14.51 11.84 -4.62
CA THR A 173 -15.65 12.71 -4.93
C THR A 173 -15.68 13.91 -3.98
N ASP A 174 -15.60 13.68 -2.67
CA ASP A 174 -15.60 14.72 -1.65
C ASP A 174 -14.48 15.74 -1.87
N ILE A 175 -13.25 15.26 -2.09
CA ILE A 175 -12.09 16.13 -2.32
C ILE A 175 -12.29 17.00 -3.57
N LYS A 176 -12.84 16.44 -4.64
CA LYS A 176 -13.10 17.22 -5.87
C LYS A 176 -14.17 18.29 -5.64
N GLN A 177 -15.25 17.92 -4.94
CA GLN A 177 -16.32 18.86 -4.61
C GLN A 177 -15.79 19.99 -3.72
N TYR A 178 -14.99 19.66 -2.70
CA TYR A 178 -14.34 20.65 -1.85
C TYR A 178 -13.39 21.56 -2.63
N MET A 179 -12.55 21.03 -3.52
CA MET A 179 -11.68 21.85 -4.36
C MET A 179 -12.46 22.80 -5.27
N GLN A 180 -13.61 22.36 -5.81
CA GLN A 180 -14.49 23.21 -6.60
C GLN A 180 -15.16 24.29 -5.74
N GLN A 181 -15.61 23.95 -4.53
CA GLN A 181 -16.14 24.91 -3.57
C GLN A 181 -15.10 25.98 -3.20
N VAL A 182 -13.87 25.56 -2.87
CA VAL A 182 -12.73 26.47 -2.59
C VAL A 182 -12.48 27.39 -3.77
N HIS A 183 -12.53 26.88 -4.99
CA HIS A 183 -12.36 27.69 -6.20
C HIS A 183 -13.46 28.74 -6.35
N ASN A 184 -14.72 28.35 -6.16
CA ASN A 184 -15.88 29.24 -6.28
C ASN A 184 -15.88 30.31 -5.18
N ALA A 185 -15.63 29.93 -3.91
CA ALA A 185 -15.53 30.85 -2.79
C ALA A 185 -14.45 31.93 -3.01
N LYS A 186 -13.28 31.53 -3.55
CA LYS A 186 -12.22 32.48 -3.93
C LYS A 186 -12.66 33.48 -5.01
N GLN A 187 -13.44 33.04 -6.00
CA GLN A 187 -13.95 33.94 -7.03
C GLN A 187 -15.00 34.91 -6.50
N GLN A 188 -15.76 34.48 -5.48
CA GLN A 188 -16.88 35.24 -4.90
C GLN A 188 -16.46 36.07 -3.67
N GLY A 189 -15.22 35.92 -3.20
CA GLY A 189 -14.71 36.61 -2.00
C GLY A 189 -15.29 36.06 -0.69
N GLU A 190 -15.73 34.81 -0.70
CA GLU A 190 -16.33 34.12 0.46
C GLU A 190 -15.27 33.40 1.30
N ASP A 191 -15.60 33.16 2.57
CA ASP A 191 -14.77 32.36 3.47
C ASP A 191 -14.70 30.91 2.99
N ILE A 192 -13.49 30.34 3.04
CA ILE A 192 -13.22 28.97 2.64
C ILE A 192 -13.26 28.10 3.90
N PRO A 193 -14.17 27.11 4.00
CA PRO A 193 -14.19 26.22 5.15
C PRO A 193 -12.89 25.41 5.19
N SER A 194 -12.36 25.16 6.39
CA SER A 194 -11.20 24.28 6.53
C SER A 194 -11.58 22.82 6.30
N LEU A 195 -10.60 21.95 5.99
CA LEU A 195 -10.83 20.50 5.90
C LEU A 195 -11.41 19.94 7.21
N LYS A 196 -10.93 20.44 8.36
CA LYS A 196 -11.44 20.06 9.68
C LYS A 196 -12.91 20.41 9.85
N ASP A 197 -13.34 21.58 9.42
CA ASP A 197 -14.73 22.00 9.57
C ASP A 197 -15.65 21.22 8.61
N GLN A 198 -15.18 20.95 7.40
CA GLN A 198 -15.95 20.24 6.37
C GLN A 198 -16.06 18.75 6.63
N PHE A 199 -14.97 18.10 7.06
CA PHE A 199 -14.84 16.64 7.11
C PHE A 199 -14.55 16.10 8.52
N GLN A 200 -14.44 16.96 9.53
CA GLN A 200 -13.99 16.59 10.89
C GLN A 200 -12.57 15.99 10.91
N ASP A 201 -11.79 16.26 9.85
CA ASP A 201 -10.47 15.72 9.65
C ASP A 201 -9.57 16.80 9.03
N SER A 202 -8.58 17.28 9.79
CA SER A 202 -7.63 18.29 9.31
C SER A 202 -6.69 17.77 8.23
N ASP A 203 -6.55 16.45 8.12
CA ASP A 203 -5.65 15.76 7.22
C ASP A 203 -6.43 15.01 6.13
N TYR A 204 -7.70 15.38 5.89
CA TYR A 204 -8.58 14.72 4.93
C TYR A 204 -8.04 14.74 3.49
N ASP A 205 -7.11 15.60 3.14
CA ASP A 205 -6.48 15.61 1.81
C ASP A 205 -5.26 14.67 1.71
N LYS A 206 -4.87 13.97 2.77
CA LYS A 206 -3.62 13.19 2.86
C LYS A 206 -3.78 11.69 2.61
N PHE A 207 -4.71 11.29 1.74
CA PHE A 207 -4.70 9.94 1.16
C PHE A 207 -4.00 9.93 -0.20
N ARG A 208 -3.16 8.93 -0.42
CA ARG A 208 -2.47 8.72 -1.70
C ARG A 208 -2.54 7.26 -2.13
N MET A 209 -2.72 7.06 -3.43
CA MET A 209 -2.72 5.73 -4.03
C MET A 209 -1.98 5.74 -5.37
N TRP A 210 -1.21 4.67 -5.60
CA TRP A 210 -0.46 4.42 -6.82
C TRP A 210 -0.79 3.04 -7.36
N VAL A 211 -0.76 2.94 -8.69
CA VAL A 211 -1.10 1.73 -9.42
C VAL A 211 0.04 1.37 -10.33
N LEU A 212 0.62 0.21 -10.11
CA LEU A 212 1.72 -0.28 -10.91
C LEU A 212 1.22 -1.40 -11.82
N ILE A 213 1.52 -1.25 -13.10
CA ILE A 213 1.20 -2.22 -14.14
C ILE A 213 2.51 -2.87 -14.54
N ASN A 214 2.71 -4.12 -14.10
CA ASN A 214 3.97 -4.83 -14.35
C ASN A 214 3.96 -5.46 -15.75
N LYS A 215 4.86 -5.01 -16.64
CA LYS A 215 4.97 -5.57 -18.01
C LYS A 215 5.23 -7.08 -18.02
N LYS A 216 5.85 -7.62 -16.98
CA LYS A 216 6.15 -9.06 -16.85
C LYS A 216 4.95 -9.88 -16.41
N ASP A 217 3.98 -9.25 -15.75
CA ASP A 217 2.73 -9.86 -15.35
C ASP A 217 1.58 -8.85 -15.44
N PRO A 218 1.15 -8.50 -16.67
CA PRO A 218 0.21 -7.40 -16.86
C PRO A 218 -1.19 -7.72 -16.35
N GLN A 219 -1.53 -9.00 -16.14
CA GLN A 219 -2.83 -9.39 -15.59
C GLN A 219 -3.00 -8.93 -14.13
N ASN A 220 -1.93 -8.59 -13.45
CA ASN A 220 -1.93 -8.20 -12.06
C ASN A 220 -1.45 -6.76 -11.91
N ILE A 221 -2.32 -5.88 -11.40
CA ILE A 221 -1.91 -4.56 -10.95
C ILE A 221 -1.43 -4.64 -9.51
N ILE A 222 -0.46 -3.79 -9.16
CA ILE A 222 0.00 -3.61 -7.79
C ILE A 222 -0.57 -2.28 -7.31
N LEU A 223 -1.40 -2.32 -6.27
CA LEU A 223 -1.88 -1.13 -5.58
C LEU A 223 -0.94 -0.85 -4.41
N GLN A 224 -0.49 0.38 -4.30
CA GLN A 224 0.13 0.91 -3.08
C GLN A 224 -0.74 2.05 -2.60
N ALA A 225 -1.17 2.00 -1.35
CA ALA A 225 -2.02 3.00 -0.74
C ALA A 225 -1.44 3.46 0.60
N TYR A 226 -1.45 4.77 0.82
CA TYR A 226 -1.04 5.37 2.07
C TYR A 226 -2.15 6.28 2.58
N ASN A 227 -2.73 5.93 3.71
CA ASN A 227 -3.76 6.71 4.38
C ASN A 227 -3.12 7.52 5.52
N GLN A 228 -2.89 8.82 5.30
CA GLN A 228 -2.47 9.74 6.36
C GLN A 228 -3.61 10.66 6.82
N THR A 229 -4.84 10.37 6.41
CA THR A 229 -6.04 11.02 6.95
C THR A 229 -6.32 10.45 8.35
N ASN A 230 -7.25 11.06 9.08
CA ASN A 230 -7.82 10.50 10.31
C ASN A 230 -9.10 9.67 10.05
N THR A 231 -9.40 9.40 8.77
CA THR A 231 -10.56 8.65 8.29
C THR A 231 -10.11 7.27 7.81
N ASP A 232 -10.74 6.21 8.31
CA ASP A 232 -10.48 4.86 7.80
C ASP A 232 -11.06 4.71 6.39
N ILE A 233 -10.26 4.17 5.46
CA ILE A 233 -10.63 4.06 4.04
C ILE A 233 -10.79 2.59 3.64
N ALA A 234 -11.90 2.27 2.98
CA ALA A 234 -12.09 1.01 2.29
C ALA A 234 -11.87 1.20 0.79
N ILE A 235 -11.18 0.24 0.16
CA ILE A 235 -10.98 0.19 -1.29
C ILE A 235 -11.73 -1.04 -1.82
N PRO A 236 -13.00 -0.91 -2.23
CA PRO A 236 -13.73 -1.99 -2.87
C PRO A 236 -13.12 -2.32 -4.22
N PHE A 237 -12.80 -3.58 -4.46
CA PHE A 237 -12.21 -3.97 -5.75
C PHE A 237 -13.23 -3.96 -6.90
N SER A 238 -14.53 -4.05 -6.60
CA SER A 238 -15.60 -3.81 -7.58
C SER A 238 -15.56 -2.41 -8.19
N ASP A 239 -14.93 -1.46 -7.50
CA ASP A 239 -14.99 -0.05 -7.81
C ASP A 239 -13.75 0.41 -8.56
N ILE A 240 -12.90 -0.52 -8.99
CA ILE A 240 -11.66 -0.24 -9.69
C ILE A 240 -11.78 -0.63 -11.17
N GLU A 241 -11.49 0.33 -12.05
CA GLU A 241 -11.34 0.13 -13.49
C GLU A 241 -10.03 0.75 -13.97
N LEU A 242 -9.33 0.03 -14.85
CA LEU A 242 -8.17 0.55 -15.55
C LEU A 242 -8.55 0.90 -16.99
N VAL A 243 -8.34 2.15 -17.38
CA VAL A 243 -8.66 2.65 -18.73
C VAL A 243 -7.38 3.04 -19.44
N ASN A 244 -7.21 2.57 -20.68
CA ASN A 244 -6.05 2.90 -21.49
C ASN A 244 -6.27 4.18 -22.32
N LYS A 245 -5.27 4.62 -23.11
CA LYS A 245 -5.40 5.84 -23.92
C LYS A 245 -6.44 5.75 -25.04
N THR A 246 -6.79 4.53 -25.47
CA THR A 246 -7.78 4.28 -26.54
C THR A 246 -9.19 4.18 -25.98
N GLY A 247 -9.35 4.17 -24.66
CA GLY A 247 -10.64 4.06 -23.98
C GLY A 247 -11.06 2.62 -23.69
N ASP A 248 -10.19 1.62 -23.88
CA ASP A 248 -10.53 0.26 -23.46
C ASP A 248 -10.46 0.16 -21.94
N GLU A 249 -11.49 -0.47 -21.39
CA GLU A 249 -11.75 -0.60 -19.97
C GLU A 249 -11.42 -2.03 -19.52
N LEU A 250 -10.71 -2.15 -18.40
CA LEU A 250 -10.41 -3.42 -17.75
C LEU A 250 -10.76 -3.30 -16.27
N GLN A 251 -11.76 -4.04 -15.84
CA GLN A 251 -12.12 -4.12 -14.42
C GLN A 251 -11.29 -5.18 -13.71
N VAL A 252 -11.34 -5.15 -12.38
CA VAL A 252 -10.82 -6.23 -11.53
C VAL A 252 -11.48 -7.56 -11.91
N ASP A 253 -10.73 -8.66 -11.81
CA ASP A 253 -11.23 -10.01 -12.05
C ASP A 253 -12.51 -10.29 -11.22
N PRO A 254 -13.58 -10.88 -11.77
CA PRO A 254 -14.81 -11.18 -11.04
C PRO A 254 -14.59 -11.94 -9.72
N ALA A 255 -13.56 -12.79 -9.64
CA ALA A 255 -13.22 -13.52 -8.43
C ALA A 255 -12.67 -12.62 -7.30
N TYR A 256 -12.40 -11.35 -7.57
CA TYR A 256 -11.89 -10.36 -6.61
C TYR A 256 -12.88 -9.23 -6.28
N ARG A 257 -13.93 -9.01 -7.08
CA ARG A 257 -14.80 -7.82 -6.97
C ARG A 257 -15.54 -7.67 -5.64
N ASN A 258 -15.83 -8.78 -4.94
CA ASN A 258 -16.56 -8.76 -3.66
C ASN A 258 -15.65 -8.63 -2.43
N TYR A 259 -14.38 -8.29 -2.65
CA TYR A 259 -13.39 -8.10 -1.60
C TYR A 259 -12.87 -6.68 -1.60
N TYR A 260 -12.22 -6.34 -0.50
CA TYR A 260 -11.78 -5.00 -0.20
C TYR A 260 -10.31 -5.05 0.21
N LEU A 261 -9.67 -3.89 0.14
CA LEU A 261 -8.56 -3.56 1.02
C LEU A 261 -9.10 -2.61 2.10
N CYS A 262 -9.03 -3.03 3.35
CA CYS A 262 -9.29 -2.17 4.50
C CYS A 262 -8.00 -1.43 4.83
N LEU A 263 -8.04 -0.10 4.81
CA LEU A 263 -6.87 0.75 5.08
C LEU A 263 -7.19 1.76 6.20
N PRO A 264 -6.97 1.38 7.46
CA PRO A 264 -7.16 2.29 8.59
C PRO A 264 -6.28 3.54 8.48
N HIS A 265 -6.65 4.58 9.21
CA HIS A 265 -5.88 5.82 9.33
C HIS A 265 -4.44 5.54 9.77
N GLY A 266 -3.50 6.29 9.20
CA GLY A 266 -2.07 6.16 9.44
C GLY A 266 -1.42 4.89 8.87
N LYS A 267 -2.14 4.07 8.09
CA LYS A 267 -1.64 2.80 7.54
C LYS A 267 -1.21 2.88 6.09
N PHE A 268 -0.27 2.01 5.75
CA PHE A 268 0.32 1.86 4.44
C PHE A 268 0.25 0.40 4.01
N GLU A 269 -0.27 0.15 2.82
CA GLU A 269 -0.43 -1.20 2.29
C GLU A 269 0.03 -1.31 0.84
N ILE A 270 0.55 -2.49 0.50
CA ILE A 270 0.83 -2.87 -0.89
C ILE A 270 0.16 -4.21 -1.14
N ILE A 271 -0.68 -4.27 -2.17
CA ILE A 271 -1.37 -5.50 -2.58
C ILE A 271 -1.30 -5.69 -4.09
N THR A 272 -1.47 -6.93 -4.53
CA THR A 272 -1.67 -7.25 -5.94
C THR A 272 -3.13 -7.60 -6.19
N VAL A 273 -3.72 -7.01 -7.23
CA VAL A 273 -5.11 -7.23 -7.64
C VAL A 273 -5.14 -7.70 -9.10
N PRO A 274 -5.78 -8.85 -9.41
CA PRO A 274 -5.89 -9.33 -10.78
C PRO A 274 -6.96 -8.55 -11.55
N LEU A 275 -6.69 -8.27 -12.81
CA LEU A 275 -7.65 -7.74 -13.78
C LEU A 275 -8.30 -8.89 -14.56
N GLU A 276 -9.50 -8.63 -15.09
CA GLU A 276 -10.23 -9.58 -15.95
C GLU A 276 -9.51 -9.84 -17.29
N GLY A 277 -8.54 -9.00 -17.65
CA GLY A 277 -7.74 -9.09 -18.86
C GLY A 277 -6.32 -8.54 -18.69
N LYS A 278 -5.54 -8.58 -19.78
CA LYS A 278 -4.15 -8.09 -19.80
C LYS A 278 -4.09 -6.72 -20.49
N PRO A 279 -3.80 -5.61 -19.78
CA PRO A 279 -3.58 -4.32 -20.39
C PRO A 279 -2.41 -4.37 -21.37
N SER A 280 -2.61 -3.82 -22.58
CA SER A 280 -1.54 -3.74 -23.58
C SER A 280 -0.66 -2.51 -23.34
N MET A 281 0.64 -2.71 -23.11
CA MET A 281 1.59 -1.62 -22.86
C MET A 281 1.71 -0.62 -24.02
N THR A 282 1.34 -1.02 -25.24
CA THR A 282 1.32 -0.11 -26.40
C THR A 282 0.18 0.92 -26.32
N GLN A 283 -0.84 0.63 -25.51
CA GLN A 283 -2.00 1.48 -25.26
C GLN A 283 -1.83 2.39 -24.02
N ALA A 284 -0.63 2.43 -23.44
CA ALA A 284 -0.27 3.41 -22.43
C ALA A 284 -0.41 4.86 -22.95
N PRO A 285 -0.69 5.87 -22.09
CA PRO A 285 -0.80 5.77 -20.62
C PRO A 285 -2.11 5.12 -20.17
N PHE A 286 -2.10 4.61 -18.95
CA PHE A 286 -3.29 4.09 -18.27
C PHE A 286 -3.77 5.08 -17.23
N THR A 287 -5.06 5.03 -16.89
CA THR A 287 -5.68 5.80 -15.83
C THR A 287 -6.56 4.86 -15.02
N MET A 288 -6.37 4.83 -13.72
CA MET A 288 -7.34 4.20 -12.83
C MET A 288 -8.55 5.12 -12.67
N ARG A 289 -9.73 4.55 -12.87
CA ARG A 289 -11.01 5.16 -12.54
C ARG A 289 -11.61 4.44 -11.34
N LEU A 290 -12.37 5.20 -10.56
CA LEU A 290 -13.08 4.71 -9.39
C LEU A 290 -14.58 4.83 -9.59
N LYS A 291 -15.33 4.00 -8.89
CA LYS A 291 -16.78 4.13 -8.75
C LYS A 291 -17.09 4.83 -7.43
N GLN A 292 -18.05 5.75 -7.42
CA GLN A 292 -18.56 6.35 -6.18
C GLN A 292 -19.53 5.36 -5.53
N SER A 293 -19.55 5.28 -4.19
CA SER A 293 -20.58 4.54 -3.49
C SER A 293 -21.91 5.29 -3.62
N ASP A 294 -22.99 4.53 -3.69
CA ASP A 294 -24.29 5.06 -4.04
C ASP A 294 -25.28 4.57 -3.00
N ASP A 295 -25.96 5.49 -2.31
CA ASP A 295 -27.01 5.16 -1.32
C ASP A 295 -28.17 4.36 -1.95
N SER A 296 -28.27 4.35 -3.29
CA SER A 296 -29.31 3.67 -4.08
C SER A 296 -28.83 2.45 -4.88
N GLY A 297 -27.54 2.11 -4.83
CA GLY A 297 -26.97 0.96 -5.52
C GLY A 297 -26.87 1.07 -7.05
N THR A 298 -26.93 2.26 -7.66
CA THR A 298 -26.94 2.41 -9.13
C THR A 298 -26.02 3.50 -9.72
N SER A 299 -25.05 4.05 -8.99
CA SER A 299 -23.95 4.78 -9.64
C SER A 299 -23.17 3.79 -10.49
N SER A 300 -23.47 3.67 -11.77
CA SER A 300 -22.78 2.76 -12.68
C SER A 300 -21.46 3.33 -13.22
N ASN A 301 -21.17 4.60 -12.92
CA ASN A 301 -20.22 5.35 -13.71
C ASN A 301 -18.87 5.47 -13.00
N PHE A 302 -17.86 4.85 -13.60
CA PHE A 302 -16.47 5.04 -13.24
C PHE A 302 -16.01 6.47 -13.61
N PHE A 303 -15.36 7.14 -12.68
CA PHE A 303 -14.83 8.49 -12.87
C PHE A 303 -13.32 8.53 -12.66
N SER A 304 -12.66 9.43 -13.38
CA SER A 304 -11.22 9.66 -13.22
C SER A 304 -10.94 10.47 -11.96
N THR A 305 -9.88 10.16 -11.21
CA THR A 305 -9.46 10.94 -10.03
C THR A 305 -8.65 12.19 -10.37
N LYS A 306 -8.41 12.46 -11.67
CA LYS A 306 -7.76 13.70 -12.15
C LYS A 306 -8.44 14.95 -11.59
N ASN A 307 -7.67 16.01 -11.37
CA ASN A 307 -8.09 17.28 -10.77
C ASN A 307 -8.48 17.18 -9.27
N SER A 308 -8.03 16.15 -8.56
CA SER A 308 -7.98 16.14 -7.08
C SER A 308 -6.60 16.60 -6.60
N TYR A 309 -6.40 16.78 -5.28
CA TYR A 309 -5.10 17.15 -4.71
C TYR A 309 -4.00 16.12 -5.06
N TYR A 310 -4.32 14.83 -4.93
CA TYR A 310 -3.42 13.72 -5.24
C TYR A 310 -4.15 12.67 -6.09
N PRO A 311 -4.23 12.85 -7.42
CA PRO A 311 -4.87 11.88 -8.30
C PRO A 311 -4.14 10.53 -8.25
N ILE A 312 -4.86 9.45 -8.51
CA ILE A 312 -4.24 8.12 -8.59
C ILE A 312 -3.28 8.09 -9.77
N GLU A 313 -2.03 7.79 -9.48
CA GLU A 313 -0.97 7.71 -10.47
C GLU A 313 -0.82 6.28 -10.98
N SER A 314 -0.78 6.14 -12.30
CA SER A 314 -0.59 4.85 -12.97
C SER A 314 0.80 4.79 -13.58
N VAL A 315 1.58 3.79 -13.18
CA VAL A 315 2.97 3.62 -13.58
C VAL A 315 3.18 2.26 -14.21
N ILE A 316 3.93 2.23 -15.31
CA ILE A 316 4.31 0.96 -15.93
C ILE A 316 5.70 0.59 -15.44
N THR A 317 5.82 -0.60 -14.84
CA THR A 317 7.07 -1.12 -14.29
C THR A 317 7.42 -2.45 -14.95
N ASP A 318 8.68 -2.87 -14.86
CA ASP A 318 9.14 -4.20 -15.21
C ASP A 318 9.82 -4.88 -14.01
N ALA A 319 9.49 -4.44 -12.80
CA ALA A 319 10.11 -4.91 -11.58
C ALA A 319 9.93 -6.41 -11.37
N LYS A 320 11.02 -7.07 -10.93
CA LYS A 320 10.97 -8.44 -10.42
C LYS A 320 10.60 -8.49 -8.93
N ASP A 321 10.79 -7.37 -8.23
CA ASP A 321 10.66 -7.26 -6.78
C ASP A 321 10.02 -5.93 -6.37
N ILE A 322 9.12 -5.98 -5.38
CA ILE A 322 8.35 -4.84 -4.90
C ILE A 322 9.22 -3.71 -4.34
N SER A 323 10.36 -4.02 -3.72
CA SER A 323 11.31 -3.02 -3.18
C SER A 323 11.85 -2.05 -4.25
N THR A 324 11.79 -2.48 -5.51
CA THR A 324 12.21 -1.68 -6.66
C THR A 324 11.01 -1.20 -7.49
N ALA A 325 9.81 -1.74 -7.28
CA ALA A 325 8.66 -1.51 -8.18
C ALA A 325 8.29 -0.02 -8.31
N PHE A 326 8.40 0.73 -7.22
CA PHE A 326 8.18 2.19 -7.14
C PHE A 326 9.47 2.98 -7.39
N SER A 327 10.26 2.52 -8.34
CA SER A 327 11.45 3.25 -8.77
C SER A 327 11.49 3.30 -10.29
N LEU A 328 11.39 4.52 -10.82
CA LEU A 328 11.32 4.81 -12.24
C LEU A 328 12.67 5.25 -12.77
N THR A 329 12.89 5.14 -14.08
CA THR A 329 14.09 5.69 -14.72
C THR A 329 13.85 7.12 -15.23
N PRO A 330 14.90 7.94 -15.41
CA PRO A 330 14.76 9.33 -15.86
C PRO A 330 13.92 9.52 -17.12
N ASN A 331 13.98 8.58 -18.07
CA ASN A 331 13.23 8.62 -19.33
C ASN A 331 11.78 8.12 -19.22
N GLN A 332 11.37 7.57 -18.07
CA GLN A 332 10.01 7.12 -17.76
C GLN A 332 9.22 8.16 -16.97
N TYR A 333 9.89 9.13 -16.35
CA TYR A 333 9.27 10.22 -15.60
C TYR A 333 8.69 11.29 -16.53
N ALA A 334 7.56 11.89 -16.17
CA ALA A 334 7.01 13.02 -16.90
C ALA A 334 7.95 14.25 -16.79
N LYS A 335 8.10 15.00 -17.90
CA LYS A 335 8.87 16.26 -17.90
C LYS A 335 8.22 17.24 -16.92
N GLY A 336 8.91 17.57 -15.83
CA GLY A 336 8.41 18.46 -14.76
C GLY A 336 8.50 17.83 -13.37
N SER A 337 8.50 16.49 -13.29
CA SER A 337 8.51 15.80 -12.00
C SER A 337 9.93 15.41 -11.53
N ILE A 338 10.95 15.53 -12.41
CA ILE A 338 12.38 15.54 -12.03
C ILE A 338 12.98 16.89 -12.38
N ASN A 339 13.61 17.54 -11.41
CA ASN A 339 14.40 18.73 -11.62
C ASN A 339 15.90 18.41 -11.51
N TRP A 340 16.62 18.63 -12.61
CA TRP A 340 18.07 18.42 -12.71
C TRP A 340 18.76 19.78 -12.66
N SER A 341 19.68 19.96 -11.72
CA SER A 341 20.34 21.25 -11.52
C SER A 341 21.80 21.11 -11.15
N LYS A 342 22.51 22.25 -11.15
CA LYS A 342 23.91 22.37 -10.69
C LYS A 342 24.87 21.36 -11.35
N PRO A 343 24.92 21.29 -12.69
CA PRO A 343 25.86 20.40 -13.37
C PRO A 343 27.29 20.87 -13.09
N VAL A 344 28.17 19.94 -12.72
CA VAL A 344 29.61 20.19 -12.53
C VAL A 344 30.38 19.09 -13.25
N LEU A 345 31.02 19.45 -14.36
CA LEU A 345 31.89 18.56 -15.12
C LEU A 345 33.35 18.85 -14.78
N ASN A 346 34.06 17.83 -14.32
CA ASN A 346 35.49 17.91 -14.03
C ASN A 346 36.25 16.91 -14.90
N PHE A 347 36.91 17.44 -15.93
CA PHE A 347 37.68 16.63 -16.86
C PHE A 347 38.97 16.05 -16.28
N LYS A 348 39.53 16.66 -15.22
CA LYS A 348 40.77 16.18 -14.57
C LYS A 348 40.47 14.94 -13.72
N ASP A 349 39.44 15.04 -12.89
CA ASP A 349 39.04 13.97 -11.99
C ASP A 349 38.13 12.94 -12.68
N ARG A 350 37.71 13.24 -13.92
CA ARG A 350 36.83 12.42 -14.76
C ARG A 350 35.48 12.18 -14.09
N THR A 351 34.92 13.23 -13.51
CA THR A 351 33.66 13.17 -12.78
C THR A 351 32.66 14.17 -13.33
N PHE A 352 31.39 13.78 -13.35
CA PHE A 352 30.27 14.67 -13.52
C PHE A 352 29.38 14.59 -12.28
N LYS A 353 28.86 15.72 -11.82
CA LYS A 353 27.92 15.79 -10.70
C LYS A 353 26.72 16.65 -11.07
N CYS A 354 25.55 16.29 -10.57
CA CYS A 354 24.37 17.13 -10.65
C CYS A 354 23.46 16.88 -9.44
N THR A 355 22.63 17.86 -9.11
CA THR A 355 21.58 17.72 -8.09
C THR A 355 20.28 17.30 -8.77
N VAL A 356 19.65 16.28 -8.21
CA VAL A 356 18.34 15.77 -8.61
C VAL A 356 17.36 16.06 -7.48
N ASP A 357 16.28 16.73 -7.83
CA ASP A 357 15.15 16.96 -6.94
C ASP A 357 13.91 16.33 -7.57
N LEU A 358 13.14 15.57 -6.79
CA LEU A 358 11.96 14.85 -7.24
C LEU A 358 10.74 15.54 -6.65
N ASN A 359 9.86 16.03 -7.52
CA ASN A 359 8.65 16.73 -7.12
C ASN A 359 7.48 15.77 -6.81
N ASP A 360 7.77 14.48 -6.76
CA ASP A 360 6.82 13.39 -6.65
C ASP A 360 7.52 12.22 -5.93
N ILE A 361 6.76 11.32 -5.33
CA ILE A 361 7.22 10.40 -4.27
C ILE A 361 7.91 9.13 -4.78
N PHE A 362 7.98 8.93 -6.11
CA PHE A 362 8.69 7.79 -6.68
C PHE A 362 10.19 7.99 -6.57
N ALA A 363 10.90 6.90 -6.31
CA ALA A 363 12.35 6.95 -6.39
C ALA A 363 12.82 6.95 -7.86
N LEU A 364 13.93 7.61 -8.13
CA LEU A 364 14.62 7.57 -9.41
C LEU A 364 15.73 6.50 -9.36
N ARG A 365 15.68 5.53 -10.27
CA ARG A 365 16.77 4.57 -10.50
C ARG A 365 17.83 5.20 -11.40
N SER A 366 19.08 5.03 -11.00
CA SER A 366 20.24 5.54 -11.71
C SER A 366 21.09 4.38 -12.24
N GLU A 367 20.77 3.88 -13.44
CA GLU A 367 21.54 2.81 -14.08
C GLU A 367 22.73 3.39 -14.88
N ARG A 368 23.96 3.10 -14.44
CA ARG A 368 25.17 3.65 -15.07
C ARG A 368 25.25 3.41 -16.58
N THR A 369 24.79 2.26 -17.07
CA THR A 369 24.87 1.89 -18.49
C THR A 369 23.89 2.64 -19.37
N LYS A 370 22.92 3.33 -18.75
CA LYS A 370 21.92 4.14 -19.45
C LYS A 370 22.32 5.61 -19.52
N TYR A 371 23.18 6.07 -18.62
CA TYR A 371 23.71 7.43 -18.68
C TYR A 371 24.80 7.57 -19.74
N SER A 372 24.86 8.74 -20.36
CA SER A 372 26.00 9.16 -21.17
C SER A 372 26.20 10.67 -21.09
N LEU A 373 27.45 11.08 -21.25
CA LEU A 373 27.79 12.43 -21.67
C LEU A 373 28.01 12.40 -23.17
N VAL A 374 27.34 13.29 -23.89
CA VAL A 374 27.41 13.39 -25.35
C VAL A 374 27.92 14.77 -25.72
N GLY A 375 29.03 14.82 -26.46
CA GLY A 375 29.49 16.05 -27.11
C GLY A 375 28.58 16.38 -28.28
N ILE A 376 28.15 17.63 -28.40
CA ILE A 376 27.27 18.09 -29.48
C ILE A 376 28.08 18.93 -30.45
N ASP A 377 28.07 18.53 -31.72
CA ASP A 377 28.76 19.24 -32.79
C ASP A 377 28.09 20.57 -33.13
N LYS A 378 28.78 21.43 -33.89
CA LYS A 378 28.30 22.77 -34.23
C LYS A 378 26.98 22.76 -35.02
N ASP A 379 26.72 21.70 -35.77
CA ASP A 379 25.50 21.49 -36.53
C ASP A 379 24.37 20.86 -35.71
N GLY A 380 24.60 20.60 -34.41
CA GLY A 380 23.63 20.00 -33.49
C GLY A 380 23.58 18.47 -33.53
N THR A 381 24.47 17.82 -34.27
CA THR A 381 24.55 16.35 -34.30
C THR A 381 25.34 15.78 -33.12
N ASP A 382 25.13 14.48 -32.87
CA ASP A 382 25.83 13.75 -31.82
C ASP A 382 27.27 13.50 -32.23
N GLY A 383 28.22 14.01 -31.43
CA GLY A 383 29.64 13.71 -31.52
C GLY A 383 30.03 12.54 -30.61
N ASP A 384 31.17 12.67 -29.93
CA ASP A 384 31.68 11.64 -29.03
C ASP A 384 30.77 11.38 -27.82
N ILE A 385 30.72 10.11 -27.39
CA ILE A 385 29.88 9.63 -26.29
C ILE A 385 30.75 8.94 -25.24
N GLU A 386 30.63 9.36 -23.98
CA GLU A 386 31.28 8.72 -22.84
C GLU A 386 30.22 8.17 -21.88
N ILE A 387 30.38 6.90 -21.49
CA ILE A 387 29.49 6.20 -20.55
C ILE A 387 30.20 6.12 -19.18
N PRO A 388 29.51 6.43 -18.07
CA PRO A 388 30.14 6.35 -16.76
C PRO A 388 30.47 4.90 -16.38
N LYS A 389 31.62 4.74 -15.74
CA LYS A 389 32.03 3.50 -15.07
C LYS A 389 31.26 3.28 -13.78
N ASP A 390 30.85 4.37 -13.13
CA ASP A 390 30.18 4.34 -11.83
C ASP A 390 29.20 5.50 -11.69
N VAL A 391 28.11 5.27 -10.96
CA VAL A 391 27.05 6.25 -10.67
C VAL A 391 26.53 6.02 -9.25
N GLU A 392 26.65 7.05 -8.41
CA GLU A 392 26.16 7.01 -7.02
C GLU A 392 25.36 8.28 -6.66
N PRO A 393 24.22 8.15 -5.95
CA PRO A 393 23.59 6.89 -5.56
C PRO A 393 22.88 6.22 -6.75
N THR A 394 22.68 4.90 -6.67
CA THR A 394 21.92 4.12 -7.67
C THR A 394 20.41 4.29 -7.54
N LYS A 395 19.95 4.91 -6.46
CA LYS A 395 18.55 5.26 -6.17
C LYS A 395 18.49 6.65 -5.51
N VAL A 396 17.64 7.53 -6.01
CA VAL A 396 17.33 8.84 -5.41
C VAL A 396 15.87 8.81 -4.94
N SER A 397 15.60 9.22 -3.70
CA SER A 397 14.25 9.32 -3.13
C SER A 397 13.76 10.78 -3.15
N SER A 398 12.45 10.98 -2.96
CA SER A 398 11.80 12.30 -2.95
C SER A 398 12.00 13.10 -1.66
N ASP A 399 12.67 12.53 -0.66
CA ASP A 399 12.76 13.12 0.67
C ASP A 399 13.65 14.38 0.70
N SER A 400 14.58 14.51 -0.25
CA SER A 400 15.44 15.68 -0.37
C SER A 400 16.17 15.74 -1.73
N PRO A 401 16.57 16.95 -2.18
CA PRO A 401 17.47 17.09 -3.30
C PRO A 401 18.76 16.30 -3.07
N THR A 402 19.07 15.39 -3.99
CA THR A 402 20.17 14.44 -3.87
C THR A 402 21.23 14.71 -4.95
N GLN A 403 22.51 14.68 -4.59
CA GLN A 403 23.58 14.78 -5.57
C GLN A 403 23.87 13.41 -6.20
N ILE A 404 23.74 13.31 -7.52
CA ILE A 404 24.26 12.19 -8.30
C ILE A 404 25.69 12.51 -8.72
N ASN A 405 26.58 11.55 -8.50
CA ASN A 405 27.98 11.57 -8.90
C ASN A 405 28.23 10.47 -9.93
N MET A 406 28.81 10.83 -11.07
CA MET A 406 29.17 9.90 -12.14
C MET A 406 30.67 9.95 -12.37
N LYS A 407 31.32 8.78 -12.46
CA LYS A 407 32.77 8.66 -12.70
C LYS A 407 33.03 7.97 -14.03
N PHE A 408 33.90 8.56 -14.86
CA PHE A 408 34.17 8.11 -16.22
C PHE A 408 35.57 7.50 -16.34
N GLY A 409 35.74 6.62 -17.33
CA GLY A 409 37.07 6.07 -17.66
C GLY A 409 37.99 7.13 -18.25
N SER A 410 37.44 7.93 -19.17
CA SER A 410 38.06 9.04 -19.86
C SER A 410 36.98 10.11 -20.11
N LEU A 411 37.41 11.37 -20.18
CA LEU A 411 36.61 12.48 -20.72
C LEU A 411 37.44 13.31 -21.70
N LYS A 412 38.55 12.75 -22.20
CA LYS A 412 39.53 13.51 -23.00
C LYS A 412 38.92 14.03 -24.29
N VAL A 413 38.12 13.20 -24.96
CA VAL A 413 37.46 13.54 -26.23
C VAL A 413 36.42 14.63 -26.03
N LEU A 414 35.65 14.56 -24.93
CA LEU A 414 34.62 15.56 -24.63
C LEU A 414 35.17 16.97 -24.36
N LYS A 415 36.47 17.13 -24.03
CA LYS A 415 37.08 18.46 -23.85
C LYS A 415 37.05 19.34 -25.09
N THR A 416 36.94 18.76 -26.28
CA THR A 416 36.97 19.52 -27.55
C THR A 416 35.60 20.11 -27.89
N TYR A 417 34.54 19.67 -27.21
CA TYR A 417 33.18 20.09 -27.46
C TYR A 417 32.81 21.33 -26.65
N LYS A 418 32.13 22.28 -27.30
CA LYS A 418 31.58 23.48 -26.62
C LYS A 418 30.28 23.19 -25.89
N ASN A 419 29.53 22.19 -26.36
CA ASN A 419 28.24 21.80 -25.82
C ASN A 419 28.31 20.33 -25.45
N ILE A 420 27.98 20.01 -24.21
CA ILE A 420 27.89 18.63 -23.73
C ILE A 420 26.50 18.44 -23.13
N GLU A 421 25.91 17.28 -23.36
CA GLU A 421 24.62 16.91 -22.80
C GLU A 421 24.77 15.70 -21.88
N LEU A 422 24.06 15.75 -20.76
CA LEU A 422 23.75 14.53 -20.02
C LEU A 422 22.52 13.89 -20.65
N ARG A 423 22.64 12.61 -21.00
CA ARG A 423 21.53 11.81 -21.54
C ARG A 423 21.29 10.57 -20.69
N TYR A 424 20.06 10.07 -20.76
CA TYR A 424 19.67 8.75 -20.27
C TYR A 424 18.90 8.01 -21.35
N ASP A 425 19.41 6.85 -21.75
CA ASP A 425 18.84 6.03 -22.84
C ASP A 425 18.64 6.88 -24.11
N ASN A 426 19.67 7.64 -24.46
CA ASN A 426 19.74 8.60 -25.57
C ASN A 426 18.74 9.78 -25.52
N LYS A 427 17.97 9.94 -24.43
CA LYS A 427 17.14 11.13 -24.23
C LYS A 427 17.91 12.17 -23.43
N LYS A 428 17.91 13.41 -23.92
CA LYS A 428 18.47 14.57 -23.21
C LYS A 428 17.81 14.75 -21.84
N ILE A 429 18.63 14.78 -20.80
CA ILE A 429 18.25 15.16 -19.44
C ILE A 429 18.50 16.65 -19.25
N MET A 430 19.74 17.09 -19.48
CA MET A 430 20.15 18.47 -19.27
C MET A 430 21.38 18.81 -20.11
N GLU A 431 21.60 20.11 -20.30
CA GLU A 431 22.86 20.64 -20.83
C GLU A 431 23.89 20.74 -19.71
N VAL A 432 25.13 20.41 -20.04
CA VAL A 432 26.30 20.49 -19.19
C VAL A 432 27.16 21.62 -19.76
N LYS A 433 27.13 22.77 -19.08
CA LYS A 433 27.92 23.96 -19.47
C LYS A 433 29.38 23.83 -19.10
#